data_AF-A0A7I4C028-F1
#
_entry.id   AF-A0A7I4C028-F1
#
_cell.length_a   1.000
_cell.length_b   1.000
_cell.length_c   1.000
_cell.angle_alpha   90.00
_cell.angle_beta   90.00
_cell.angle_gamma   90.00
#
_symmetry.space_group_name_H-M   'P 1'
#
loop_
_entity.id
_entity.type
_entity.pdbx_description
1 polymer ?
#
loop_
_entity_poly.entity_id
_entity_poly.type
_entity_poly.pdbx_seq_one_letter_code
_entity_poly.pdbx_strand_id
1 'polypeptide(L)'
;MASTAAARPLVTVQSIDGGEKGAQASLPAVFLAPIRPDVVATVHTALAKNKRQPYAVSVKAGHQTSAESWGTGRAVSRIPRVPGGGTHRAGQGAFGNMCRGGRMFAPTKIWRRWHRKVNLNQKRYAIASALAASAVPSLVLARGHKIEQVPEVPLVLADGAEHIEKTSAAVKLLKLMGAYADVEKVKASHSIRAGKGKMRNRRYVSRRGPLVVYGTEGAKLVKAFRNIPGVEIVSVDRLNLLQLAPGGSEETCTEEEPIEELGCTSQAQPVCQDCQENGAFGSGEAGQGQG
;
A
#
# COMPACT_ATOMS: atom_id res chain seq x y z
N MET A 1 -27.58 0.81 -3.84
CA MET A 1 -28.05 -0.41 -3.14
C MET A 1 -26.99 -0.76 -2.11
N ALA A 2 -27.35 -0.74 -0.82
CA ALA A 2 -26.43 -1.06 0.26
C ALA A 2 -26.04 -2.55 0.16
N SER A 3 -24.76 -2.89 0.30
CA SER A 3 -24.35 -4.30 0.35
C SER A 3 -24.90 -4.89 1.64
N THR A 4 -25.93 -5.72 1.51
CA THR A 4 -26.56 -6.50 2.59
C THR A 4 -25.69 -7.66 3.08
N ALA A 5 -24.51 -7.86 2.49
CA ALA A 5 -23.59 -8.91 2.87
C ALA A 5 -22.73 -8.48 4.07
N ALA A 6 -22.94 -9.13 5.21
CA ALA A 6 -21.99 -9.28 6.33
C ALA A 6 -22.07 -8.34 7.55
N ALA A 7 -23.18 -7.63 7.81
CA ALA A 7 -23.35 -6.97 9.10
C ALA A 7 -24.22 -7.80 10.06
N ARG A 8 -23.61 -8.28 11.15
CA ARG A 8 -24.39 -8.59 12.35
C ARG A 8 -24.93 -7.27 12.90
N PRO A 9 -26.24 -7.16 13.19
CA PRO A 9 -26.80 -5.92 13.73
C PRO A 9 -26.27 -5.60 15.13
N LEU A 10 -25.83 -6.63 15.86
CA LEU A 10 -25.32 -6.56 17.23
C LEU A 10 -23.95 -7.22 17.32
N VAL A 11 -23.04 -6.58 18.05
CA VAL A 11 -21.69 -7.07 18.37
C VAL A 11 -21.60 -7.31 19.87
N THR A 12 -20.96 -8.39 20.30
CA THR A 12 -20.77 -8.63 21.74
C THR A 12 -19.59 -7.82 22.28
N VAL A 13 -19.77 -7.18 23.44
CA VAL A 13 -18.66 -6.51 24.12
C VAL A 13 -17.93 -7.54 24.97
N GLN A 14 -16.66 -7.79 24.64
CA GLN A 14 -15.83 -8.76 25.36
C GLN A 14 -15.27 -8.15 26.65
N SER A 15 -15.30 -8.94 27.72
CA SER A 15 -14.70 -8.59 29.00
C SER A 15 -13.16 -8.73 28.97
N ILE A 16 -12.47 -8.01 29.85
CA ILE A 16 -11.00 -7.93 29.89
C ILE A 16 -10.39 -9.24 30.44
N ASP A 17 -11.12 -9.92 31.34
CA ASP A 17 -10.63 -11.08 32.08
C ASP A 17 -11.03 -12.44 31.45
N GLY A 18 -11.66 -12.42 30.27
CA GLY A 18 -12.11 -13.64 29.57
C GLY A 18 -13.34 -14.30 30.19
N GLY A 19 -14.08 -13.59 31.03
CA GLY A 19 -15.37 -14.00 31.59
C GLY A 19 -16.55 -13.73 30.64
N GLU A 20 -17.77 -14.00 31.12
CA GLU A 20 -19.04 -13.98 30.37
C GLU A 20 -19.15 -12.87 29.30
N LYS A 21 -19.72 -13.23 28.14
CA LYS A 21 -20.00 -12.32 27.03
C LYS A 21 -20.83 -11.14 27.56
N GLY A 22 -20.28 -9.93 27.46
CA GLY A 22 -20.91 -8.74 28.00
C GLY A 22 -22.11 -8.27 27.18
N ALA A 23 -22.52 -7.03 27.45
CA ALA A 23 -23.62 -6.35 26.77
C ALA A 23 -23.44 -6.37 25.24
N GLN A 24 -24.55 -6.40 24.52
CA GLN A 24 -24.56 -6.28 23.06
C GLN A 24 -24.62 -4.80 22.66
N ALA A 25 -23.75 -4.40 21.75
CA ALA A 25 -23.75 -3.07 21.17
C ALA A 25 -24.25 -3.13 19.72
N SER A 26 -25.05 -2.16 19.30
CA SER A 26 -25.47 -2.05 17.90
C SER A 26 -24.29 -1.67 17.01
N LEU A 27 -24.13 -2.37 15.88
CA LEU A 27 -23.05 -2.12 14.93
C LEU A 27 -23.30 -0.78 14.20
N PRO A 28 -22.33 0.16 14.20
CA PRO A 28 -22.49 1.45 13.54
C PRO A 28 -22.76 1.31 12.04
N ALA A 29 -23.60 2.20 11.49
CA ALA A 29 -23.96 2.21 10.07
C ALA A 29 -22.76 2.35 9.11
N VAL A 30 -21.62 2.84 9.58
CA VAL A 30 -20.38 2.97 8.77
C VAL A 30 -19.86 1.61 8.31
N PHE A 31 -20.10 0.54 9.07
CA PHE A 31 -19.69 -0.81 8.69
C PHE A 31 -20.59 -1.44 7.60
N LEU A 32 -21.76 -0.85 7.35
CA LEU A 32 -22.65 -1.20 6.23
C LEU A 32 -22.29 -0.45 4.93
N ALA A 33 -21.26 0.41 4.96
CA ALA A 33 -20.86 1.15 3.79
C ALA A 33 -20.35 0.20 2.69
N PRO A 34 -20.65 0.49 1.40
CA PRO A 34 -20.13 -0.30 0.30
C PRO A 34 -18.61 -0.21 0.22
N ILE A 35 -17.96 -1.37 0.13
CA ILE A 35 -16.50 -1.50 0.05
C ILE A 35 -16.05 -1.16 -1.38
N ARG A 36 -15.20 -0.14 -1.53
CA ARG A 36 -14.65 0.32 -2.82
C ARG A 36 -13.12 0.36 -2.79
N PRO A 37 -12.45 -0.72 -3.23
CA PRO A 37 -10.99 -0.80 -3.16
C PRO A 37 -10.30 0.18 -4.12
N ASP A 38 -10.96 0.56 -5.23
CA ASP A 38 -10.49 1.54 -6.20
C ASP A 38 -10.33 2.94 -5.58
N VAL A 39 -11.34 3.39 -4.84
CA VAL A 39 -11.32 4.69 -4.15
C VAL A 39 -10.28 4.69 -3.04
N VAL A 40 -10.13 3.57 -2.34
CA VAL A 40 -9.15 3.42 -1.26
C VAL A 40 -7.73 3.46 -1.81
N ALA A 41 -7.44 2.71 -2.87
CA ALA A 41 -6.12 2.68 -3.50
C ALA A 41 -5.70 4.07 -4.05
N THR A 42 -6.63 4.77 -4.71
CA THR A 42 -6.38 6.11 -5.25
C THR A 42 -6.10 7.14 -4.15
N VAL A 43 -6.92 7.15 -3.09
CA VAL A 43 -6.73 8.04 -1.94
C VAL A 43 -5.48 7.69 -1.15
N HIS A 44 -5.23 6.40 -0.91
CA HIS A 44 -4.03 5.91 -0.21
C HIS A 44 -2.76 6.39 -0.92
N THR A 45 -2.71 6.21 -2.24
CA THR A 45 -1.57 6.63 -3.07
C THR A 45 -1.35 8.14 -2.99
N ALA A 46 -2.41 8.94 -3.02
CA ALA A 46 -2.32 10.39 -2.89
C ALA A 46 -1.84 10.84 -1.50
N LEU A 47 -2.37 10.23 -0.42
CA LEU A 47 -1.96 10.52 0.95
C LEU A 47 -0.52 10.07 1.24
N ALA A 48 -0.11 8.91 0.75
CA ALA A 48 1.25 8.39 0.91
C ALA A 48 2.30 9.29 0.24
N LYS A 49 1.94 9.95 -0.87
CA LYS A 49 2.81 10.95 -1.54
C LYS A 49 3.04 12.18 -0.65
N ASN A 50 2.04 12.59 0.15
CA ASN A 50 2.14 13.78 0.99
C ASN A 50 3.15 13.67 2.13
N LYS A 51 3.52 12.45 2.56
CA LYS A 51 4.54 12.22 3.60
C LYS A 51 5.98 12.33 3.08
N ARG A 52 6.19 12.48 1.77
CA ARG A 52 7.52 12.54 1.17
C ARG A 52 8.18 13.88 1.41
N GLN A 53 9.47 13.87 1.72
CA GLN A 53 10.30 15.07 1.76
C GLN A 53 10.84 15.38 0.37
N PRO A 54 10.78 16.65 -0.09
CA PRO A 54 11.35 17.05 -1.37
C PRO A 54 12.87 16.88 -1.35
N TYR A 55 13.42 16.39 -2.47
CA TYR A 55 14.87 16.25 -2.66
C TYR A 55 15.25 16.67 -4.08
N ALA A 56 16.43 17.25 -4.23
CA ALA A 56 16.95 17.74 -5.50
C ALA A 56 18.47 17.62 -5.56
N VAL A 57 19.03 17.56 -6.77
CA VAL A 57 20.48 17.72 -6.98
C VAL A 57 20.81 19.22 -6.91
N SER A 58 22.02 19.56 -6.46
CA SER A 58 22.50 20.95 -6.44
C SER A 58 22.42 21.58 -7.84
N VAL A 59 21.93 22.81 -7.92
CA VAL A 59 21.74 23.54 -9.18
C VAL A 59 23.08 23.76 -9.90
N LYS A 60 24.16 23.95 -9.14
CA LYS A 60 25.51 24.17 -9.66
C LYS A 60 26.31 22.87 -9.88
N ALA A 61 25.72 21.70 -9.64
CA ALA A 61 26.40 20.42 -9.82
C ALA A 61 26.80 20.21 -11.29
N GLY A 62 28.08 19.90 -11.52
CA GLY A 62 28.63 19.73 -12.87
C GLY A 62 28.71 21.03 -13.67
N HIS A 63 28.48 22.19 -13.04
CA HIS A 63 28.49 23.52 -13.66
C HIS A 63 29.61 24.45 -13.18
N GLN A 64 30.39 24.04 -12.17
CA GLN A 64 31.44 24.87 -11.58
C GLN A 64 32.74 24.90 -12.39
N THR A 65 32.91 23.97 -13.33
CA THR A 65 34.12 23.86 -14.13
C THR A 65 34.01 24.74 -15.37
N SER A 66 34.90 25.70 -15.55
CA SER A 66 35.05 26.40 -16.83
C SER A 66 35.49 25.40 -17.90
N ALA A 67 34.77 25.29 -19.00
CA ALA A 67 35.09 24.36 -20.08
C ALA A 67 34.50 24.83 -21.41
N GLU A 68 35.28 24.71 -22.47
CA GLU A 68 34.88 25.12 -23.82
C GLU A 68 35.22 24.02 -24.82
N SER A 69 34.45 23.96 -25.91
CA SER A 69 34.71 22.96 -26.95
C SER A 69 35.89 23.41 -27.81
N TRP A 70 36.79 22.48 -28.12
CA TRP A 70 37.89 22.74 -29.05
C TRP A 70 37.45 22.80 -30.52
N GLY A 71 36.17 22.58 -30.81
CA GLY A 71 35.63 22.59 -32.17
C GLY A 71 36.04 21.35 -32.98
N THR A 72 36.06 21.49 -34.30
CA THR A 72 36.46 20.45 -35.26
C THR A 72 37.96 20.48 -35.55
N GLY A 73 38.47 19.50 -36.30
CA GLY A 73 39.88 19.47 -36.73
C GLY A 73 40.83 18.80 -35.73
N ARG A 74 40.30 18.13 -34.71
CA ARG A 74 41.04 17.25 -33.80
C ARG A 74 40.36 15.88 -33.80
N ALA A 75 41.13 14.80 -33.62
CA ALA A 75 40.61 13.42 -33.54
C ALA A 75 39.89 13.15 -32.19
N VAL A 76 39.00 14.05 -31.80
CA VAL A 76 38.40 14.14 -30.47
C VAL A 76 36.97 14.69 -30.61
N SER A 77 36.04 14.21 -29.78
CA SER A 77 34.65 14.68 -29.80
C SER A 77 34.51 16.17 -29.42
N ARG A 78 33.49 16.83 -29.98
CA ARG A 78 33.19 18.27 -29.83
C ARG A 78 32.63 18.67 -28.45
N ILE A 79 32.85 17.85 -27.43
CA ILE A 79 32.38 18.10 -26.06
C ILE A 79 33.23 19.21 -25.43
N PRO A 80 32.66 20.10 -24.58
CA PRO A 80 33.43 21.07 -23.81
C PRO A 80 34.50 20.41 -22.92
N ARG A 81 35.71 20.96 -22.92
CA ARG A 81 36.87 20.43 -22.20
C ARG A 81 37.43 21.43 -21.21
N VAL A 82 37.92 20.92 -20.09
CA VAL A 82 38.55 21.73 -19.05
C VAL A 82 39.85 22.34 -19.59
N PRO A 83 40.03 23.67 -19.50
CA PRO A 83 41.23 24.35 -19.98
C PRO A 83 42.43 24.09 -19.06
N GLY A 84 43.61 24.47 -19.52
CA GLY A 84 44.87 24.33 -18.79
C GLY A 84 45.67 23.08 -19.16
N GLY A 85 46.72 22.82 -18.38
CA GLY A 85 47.63 21.68 -18.52
C GLY A 85 48.24 21.29 -17.18
N GLY A 86 48.92 20.15 -17.11
CA GLY A 86 49.65 19.71 -15.90
C GLY A 86 48.80 19.06 -14.79
N THR A 87 47.48 18.94 -14.96
CA THR A 87 46.62 18.16 -14.05
C THR A 87 45.92 17.03 -14.80
N HIS A 88 45.61 15.93 -14.12
CA HIS A 88 44.85 14.83 -14.73
C HIS A 88 43.46 15.24 -15.22
N ARG A 89 42.91 16.36 -14.74
CA ARG A 89 41.58 16.86 -15.11
C ARG A 89 41.59 17.72 -16.38
N ALA A 90 42.72 18.37 -16.71
CA ALA A 90 42.85 19.19 -17.90
C ALA A 90 42.63 18.36 -19.18
N GLY A 91 41.93 18.94 -20.17
CA GLY A 91 41.60 18.28 -21.43
C GLY A 91 40.49 17.23 -21.36
N GLN A 92 39.96 16.88 -20.17
CA GLN A 92 38.81 15.98 -20.03
C GLN A 92 37.49 16.68 -20.36
N GLY A 93 36.50 15.89 -20.80
CA GLY A 93 35.14 16.39 -21.05
C GLY A 93 34.41 16.83 -19.78
N ALA A 94 33.69 17.95 -19.86
CA ALA A 94 32.91 18.56 -18.80
C ALA A 94 31.53 19.02 -19.31
N PHE A 95 30.65 19.46 -18.39
CA PHE A 95 29.25 19.84 -18.60
C PHE A 95 28.29 18.79 -19.18
N GLY A 96 28.74 17.92 -20.09
CA GLY A 96 27.91 16.90 -20.73
C GLY A 96 27.35 15.89 -19.72
N ASN A 97 26.13 15.43 -19.97
CA ASN A 97 25.49 14.35 -19.19
C ASN A 97 26.17 12.99 -19.38
N MET A 98 26.87 12.80 -20.50
CA MET A 98 27.72 11.65 -20.77
C MET A 98 29.12 11.76 -20.13
N CYS A 99 29.49 12.92 -19.58
CA CYS A 99 30.82 13.15 -19.03
C CYS A 99 30.89 12.83 -17.54
N ARG A 100 32.00 12.20 -17.11
CA ARG A 100 32.28 12.01 -15.69
C ARG A 100 32.45 13.36 -14.99
N GLY A 101 31.64 13.59 -13.94
CA GLY A 101 31.61 14.86 -13.20
C GLY A 101 30.86 15.99 -13.92
N GLY A 102 30.21 15.71 -15.06
CA GLY A 102 29.30 16.63 -15.73
C GLY A 102 27.92 16.71 -15.06
N ARG A 103 27.01 17.52 -15.61
CA ARG A 103 25.65 17.67 -15.09
C ARG A 103 24.75 16.56 -15.62
N MET A 104 23.79 16.11 -14.82
CA MET A 104 22.76 15.17 -15.29
C MET A 104 21.76 15.87 -16.22
N PHE A 105 21.26 15.18 -17.25
CA PHE A 105 20.11 15.64 -18.03
C PHE A 105 18.84 15.59 -17.18
N ALA A 106 18.02 16.64 -17.23
CA ALA A 106 16.81 16.80 -16.41
C ALA A 106 17.03 16.45 -14.90
N PRO A 107 17.92 17.18 -14.19
CA PRO A 107 18.21 16.89 -12.80
C PRO A 107 16.96 17.09 -11.92
N THR A 108 16.87 16.34 -10.83
CA THR A 108 15.74 16.48 -9.89
C THR A 108 15.65 17.91 -9.38
N LYS A 109 14.46 18.51 -9.52
CA LYS A 109 14.18 19.89 -9.12
C LYS A 109 13.37 19.93 -7.84
N ILE A 110 13.58 20.99 -7.07
CA ILE A 110 12.87 21.22 -5.80
C ILE A 110 11.36 21.38 -6.06
N TRP A 111 10.99 22.10 -7.12
CA TRP A 111 9.60 22.39 -7.49
C TRP A 111 8.84 21.22 -8.15
N ARG A 112 9.35 19.99 -8.07
CA ARG A 112 8.56 18.80 -8.44
C ARG A 112 7.30 18.74 -7.58
N ARG A 113 6.15 18.45 -8.17
CA ARG A 113 4.89 18.32 -7.42
C ARG A 113 4.87 17.00 -6.61
N TRP A 114 5.28 17.07 -5.35
CA TRP A 114 5.27 15.94 -4.41
C TRP A 114 3.89 15.71 -3.81
N HIS A 115 3.25 16.79 -3.37
CA HIS A 115 1.97 16.73 -2.66
C HIS A 115 0.78 16.68 -3.62
N ARG A 116 -0.25 15.94 -3.22
CA ARG A 116 -1.54 15.82 -3.90
C ARG A 116 -2.66 16.17 -2.92
N LYS A 117 -3.48 17.16 -3.31
CA LYS A 117 -4.73 17.48 -2.62
C LYS A 117 -5.74 16.37 -2.94
N VAL A 118 -6.44 15.90 -1.91
CA VAL A 118 -7.50 14.91 -2.01
C VAL A 118 -8.80 15.58 -1.58
N ASN A 119 -9.89 15.27 -2.29
CA ASN A 119 -11.21 15.77 -1.94
C ASN A 119 -11.68 15.19 -0.61
N LEU A 120 -12.29 16.02 0.25
CA LEU A 120 -12.71 15.61 1.59
C LEU A 120 -13.75 14.48 1.53
N ASN A 121 -14.72 14.56 0.62
CA ASN A 121 -15.75 13.53 0.45
C ASN A 121 -15.14 12.19 0.01
N GLN A 122 -14.19 12.20 -0.93
CA GLN A 122 -13.49 10.99 -1.37
C GLN A 122 -12.66 10.39 -0.24
N LYS A 123 -12.02 11.22 0.59
CA LYS A 123 -11.27 10.76 1.77
C LYS A 123 -12.20 10.13 2.81
N ARG A 124 -13.35 10.74 3.10
CA ARG A 124 -14.36 10.21 4.03
C ARG A 124 -14.93 8.88 3.52
N TYR A 125 -15.20 8.80 2.23
CA TYR A 125 -15.68 7.58 1.59
C TYR A 125 -14.66 6.42 1.72
N ALA A 126 -13.38 6.71 1.46
CA ALA A 126 -12.33 5.72 1.62
C ALA A 126 -12.20 5.22 3.07
N ILE A 127 -12.34 6.10 4.07
CA ILE A 127 -12.31 5.71 5.49
C ILE A 127 -13.52 4.81 5.82
N ALA A 128 -14.71 5.14 5.34
CA ALA A 128 -15.90 4.32 5.54
C ALA A 128 -15.77 2.94 4.88
N SER A 129 -15.21 2.88 3.66
CA SER A 129 -14.92 1.62 2.96
C SER A 129 -13.95 0.74 3.75
N ALA A 130 -12.88 1.34 4.27
CA ALA A 130 -11.87 0.62 5.07
C ALA A 130 -12.44 0.08 6.40
N LEU A 131 -13.32 0.85 7.04
CA LEU A 131 -14.02 0.39 8.23
C LEU A 131 -14.96 -0.77 7.91
N ALA A 132 -15.77 -0.67 6.87
CA ALA A 132 -16.62 -1.77 6.41
C ALA A 132 -15.81 -3.03 6.09
N ALA A 133 -14.68 -2.91 5.39
CA ALA A 133 -13.79 -4.02 5.10
C ALA A 133 -13.23 -4.70 6.36
N SER A 134 -12.97 -3.93 7.43
CA SER A 134 -12.49 -4.46 8.71
C SER A 134 -13.51 -5.30 9.47
N ALA A 135 -14.81 -5.17 9.16
CA ALA A 135 -15.86 -6.01 9.75
C ALA A 135 -16.03 -7.36 9.03
N VAL A 136 -15.48 -7.51 7.82
CA VAL A 136 -15.65 -8.72 7.00
C VAL A 136 -14.48 -9.69 7.26
N PRO A 137 -14.70 -10.86 7.87
CA PRO A 137 -13.61 -11.78 8.24
C PRO A 137 -12.80 -12.29 7.05
N SER A 138 -13.46 -12.51 5.90
CA SER A 138 -12.80 -13.00 4.69
C SER A 138 -11.75 -12.02 4.15
N LEU A 139 -12.04 -10.71 4.19
CA LEU A 139 -11.09 -9.68 3.75
C LEU A 139 -9.90 -9.56 4.73
N VAL A 140 -10.15 -9.71 6.04
CA VAL A 140 -9.10 -9.70 7.07
C VAL A 140 -8.18 -10.92 6.94
N LEU A 141 -8.73 -12.09 6.64
CA LEU A 141 -7.96 -13.31 6.36
C LEU A 141 -7.17 -13.21 5.06
N ALA A 142 -7.77 -12.66 4.00
CA ALA A 142 -7.11 -12.48 2.71
C ALA A 142 -5.88 -11.55 2.82
N ARG A 143 -5.97 -10.48 3.63
CA ARG A 143 -4.82 -9.63 3.98
C ARG A 143 -3.71 -10.39 4.72
N GLY A 144 -4.05 -11.52 5.30
CA GLY A 144 -3.16 -12.41 6.02
C GLY A 144 -3.11 -12.16 7.52
N HIS A 145 -4.14 -11.60 8.16
CA HIS A 145 -4.19 -11.60 9.62
C HIS A 145 -4.56 -12.99 10.15
N LYS A 146 -3.90 -13.45 11.22
CA LYS A 146 -4.25 -14.72 11.87
C LYS A 146 -5.39 -14.50 12.86
N ILE A 147 -6.63 -14.78 12.46
CA ILE A 147 -7.85 -14.53 13.26
C ILE A 147 -8.64 -15.78 13.65
N GLU A 148 -8.10 -16.98 13.46
CA GLU A 148 -8.81 -18.26 13.70
C GLU A 148 -9.34 -18.43 15.13
N GLN A 149 -8.66 -17.86 16.12
CA GLN A 149 -9.03 -17.97 17.54
C GLN A 149 -9.86 -16.78 18.05
N VAL A 150 -10.15 -15.79 17.20
CA VAL A 150 -10.88 -14.59 17.58
C VAL A 150 -12.39 -14.89 17.51
N PRO A 151 -13.18 -14.56 18.55
CA PRO A 151 -14.59 -14.93 18.61
C PRO A 151 -15.46 -14.20 17.60
N GLU A 152 -15.16 -12.92 17.32
CA GLU A 152 -15.88 -12.09 16.37
C GLU A 152 -15.02 -10.96 15.79
N VAL A 153 -15.42 -10.47 14.63
CA VAL A 153 -14.81 -9.33 13.94
C VAL A 153 -15.93 -8.38 13.50
N PRO A 154 -15.87 -7.07 13.79
CA PRO A 154 -14.83 -6.37 14.57
C PRO A 154 -14.90 -6.72 16.06
N LEU A 155 -13.75 -6.87 16.72
CA LEU A 155 -13.66 -7.17 18.15
C LEU A 155 -13.89 -5.90 18.98
N VAL A 156 -14.92 -5.92 19.84
CA VAL A 156 -15.23 -4.80 20.74
C VAL A 156 -14.87 -5.20 22.17
N LEU A 157 -14.11 -4.34 22.85
CA LEU A 157 -13.67 -4.54 24.23
C LEU A 157 -14.41 -3.58 25.15
N ALA A 158 -14.61 -3.98 26.41
CA ALA A 158 -15.14 -3.10 27.45
C ALA A 158 -14.20 -1.91 27.75
N ASP A 159 -14.78 -0.78 28.15
CA ASP A 159 -14.06 0.50 28.38
C ASP A 159 -12.89 0.39 29.37
N GLY A 160 -12.96 -0.55 30.32
CA GLY A 160 -11.86 -0.80 31.26
C GLY A 160 -10.52 -1.15 30.58
N ALA A 161 -10.54 -1.58 29.31
CA ALA A 161 -9.32 -1.80 28.53
C ALA A 161 -8.49 -0.52 28.36
N GLU A 162 -9.13 0.66 28.32
CA GLU A 162 -8.45 1.95 28.17
C GLU A 162 -7.53 2.31 29.37
N HIS A 163 -7.81 1.72 30.54
CA HIS A 163 -7.04 1.93 31.76
C HIS A 163 -5.79 1.06 31.87
N ILE A 164 -5.52 0.17 30.91
CA ILE A 164 -4.34 -0.70 30.93
C ILE A 164 -3.07 0.14 30.75
N GLU A 165 -2.21 0.16 31.77
CA GLU A 165 -0.96 0.91 31.76
C GLU A 165 0.26 0.07 31.36
N LYS A 166 0.26 -1.21 31.76
CA LYS A 166 1.42 -2.10 31.61
C LYS A 166 1.35 -2.90 30.31
N THR A 167 2.47 -2.95 29.59
CA THR A 167 2.63 -3.77 28.38
C THR A 167 2.37 -5.25 28.62
N SER A 168 2.74 -5.77 29.80
CA SER A 168 2.49 -7.16 30.19
C SER A 168 1.01 -7.47 30.31
N ALA A 169 0.21 -6.54 30.85
CA ALA A 169 -1.24 -6.67 30.92
C ALA A 169 -1.87 -6.60 29.51
N ALA A 170 -1.40 -5.71 28.64
CA ALA A 170 -1.84 -5.65 27.25
C ALA A 170 -1.56 -6.97 26.47
N VAL A 171 -0.40 -7.60 26.69
CA VAL A 171 -0.09 -8.91 26.09
C VAL A 171 -1.00 -10.01 26.64
N LYS A 172 -1.31 -10.00 27.94
CA LYS A 172 -2.27 -10.95 28.53
C LYS A 172 -3.65 -10.80 27.89
N LEU A 173 -4.13 -9.57 27.73
CA LEU A 173 -5.42 -9.30 27.07
C LEU A 173 -5.44 -9.84 25.62
N LEU A 174 -4.41 -9.56 24.83
CA LEU A 174 -4.33 -10.05 23.45
C LEU A 174 -4.29 -11.58 23.35
N LYS A 175 -3.71 -12.26 24.36
CA LYS A 175 -3.72 -13.73 24.44
C LYS A 175 -5.09 -14.27 24.80
N LEU A 176 -5.77 -13.65 25.77
CA LEU A 176 -7.13 -14.03 26.15
C LEU A 176 -8.12 -13.90 24.98
N MET A 177 -7.96 -12.86 24.16
CA MET A 177 -8.81 -12.58 23.00
C MET A 177 -8.42 -13.37 21.72
N GLY A 178 -7.39 -14.22 21.77
CA GLY A 178 -6.93 -15.00 20.61
C GLY A 178 -6.19 -14.17 19.52
N ALA A 179 -6.00 -12.87 19.71
CA ALA A 179 -5.35 -11.98 18.73
C ALA A 179 -3.81 -12.02 18.79
N TYR A 180 -3.23 -12.69 19.78
CA TYR A 180 -1.77 -12.74 19.97
C TYR A 180 -1.02 -13.51 18.86
N ALA A 181 -1.68 -14.47 18.20
CA ALA A 181 -1.09 -15.22 17.09
C ALA A 181 -0.64 -14.31 15.93
N ASP A 182 -1.36 -13.21 15.69
CA ASP A 182 -0.99 -12.22 14.66
C ASP A 182 0.24 -11.40 15.08
N VAL A 183 0.37 -11.09 16.38
CA VAL A 183 1.56 -10.42 16.92
C VAL A 183 2.79 -11.33 16.84
N GLU A 184 2.64 -12.63 17.09
CA GLU A 184 3.72 -13.61 16.89
C GLU A 184 4.15 -13.69 15.42
N LYS A 185 3.19 -13.66 14.48
CA LYS A 185 3.48 -13.56 13.04
C LYS A 185 4.30 -12.31 12.72
N VAL A 186 4.00 -11.16 13.33
CA VAL A 186 4.78 -9.94 13.12
C VAL A 186 6.19 -10.09 13.68
N LYS A 187 6.35 -10.66 14.89
CA LYS A 187 7.67 -10.91 15.50
C LYS A 187 8.54 -11.78 14.61
N ALA A 188 7.99 -12.87 14.06
CA ALA A 188 8.70 -13.76 13.16
C ALA A 188 9.06 -13.10 11.81
N SER A 189 8.27 -12.12 11.35
CA SER A 189 8.50 -11.42 10.08
C SER A 189 9.63 -10.38 10.11
N HIS A 190 10.21 -10.12 11.28
CA HIS A 190 11.22 -9.08 11.44
C HIS A 190 12.49 -9.41 10.65
N SER A 191 12.68 -8.70 9.55
CA SER A 191 13.75 -8.96 8.58
C SER A 191 14.53 -7.70 8.25
N ILE A 192 15.77 -7.89 7.80
CA ILE A 192 16.63 -6.79 7.35
C ILE A 192 16.22 -6.40 5.92
N ARG A 193 15.92 -5.12 5.71
CA ARG A 193 15.55 -4.56 4.41
C ARG A 193 16.68 -4.73 3.40
N ALA A 194 16.36 -5.29 2.23
CA ALA A 194 17.29 -5.34 1.11
C ALA A 194 17.59 -3.93 0.54
N GLY A 195 18.81 -3.76 0.00
CA GLY A 195 19.23 -2.54 -0.71
C GLY A 195 19.65 -1.34 0.17
N LYS A 196 19.60 -0.15 -0.42
CA LYS A 196 20.13 1.11 0.17
C LYS A 196 19.31 1.67 1.34
N GLY A 197 18.17 1.05 1.67
CA GLY A 197 17.32 1.47 2.80
C GLY A 197 18.01 1.31 4.15
N LYS A 198 18.91 0.32 4.28
CA LYS A 198 19.69 0.05 5.49
C LYS A 198 20.52 1.24 5.96
N MET A 199 21.12 1.97 5.01
CA MET A 199 21.92 3.17 5.27
C MET A 199 21.07 4.39 5.64
N ARG A 200 19.76 4.38 5.35
CA ARG A 200 18.85 5.51 5.56
C ARG A 200 17.97 5.36 6.80
N ASN A 201 18.48 4.71 7.85
CA ASN A 201 17.74 4.42 9.09
C ASN A 201 16.44 3.61 8.88
N ARG A 202 16.36 2.81 7.81
CA ARG A 202 15.23 1.92 7.50
C ARG A 202 15.71 0.49 7.38
N ARG A 203 16.48 0.03 8.38
CA ARG A 203 17.16 -1.27 8.38
C ARG A 203 16.18 -2.42 8.50
N TYR A 204 15.16 -2.30 9.34
CA TYR A 204 14.23 -3.39 9.61
C TYR A 204 12.89 -3.18 8.90
N VAL A 205 12.26 -4.28 8.50
CA VAL A 205 10.88 -4.34 8.01
C VAL A 205 10.17 -5.41 8.80
N SER A 206 8.97 -5.08 9.25
CA SER A 206 8.05 -6.00 9.92
C SER A 206 6.67 -5.86 9.28
N ARG A 207 5.87 -6.91 9.37
CA ARG A 207 4.45 -6.86 9.01
C ARG A 207 3.68 -5.92 9.95
N ARG A 208 2.49 -5.51 9.54
CA ARG A 208 1.54 -4.77 10.38
C ARG A 208 0.62 -5.79 11.05
N GLY A 209 0.39 -5.62 12.34
CA GLY A 209 -0.47 -6.47 13.15
C GLY A 209 -1.83 -5.81 13.40
N PRO A 210 -2.48 -6.10 14.55
CA PRO A 210 -3.79 -5.57 14.85
C PRO A 210 -3.76 -4.06 15.11
N LEU A 211 -4.84 -3.39 14.71
CA LEU A 211 -5.09 -1.98 14.97
C LEU A 211 -6.02 -1.85 16.17
N VAL A 212 -5.57 -1.14 17.21
CA VAL A 212 -6.39 -0.85 18.40
C VAL A 212 -6.96 0.56 18.26
N VAL A 213 -8.29 0.67 18.28
CA VAL A 213 -9.01 1.94 18.23
C VAL A 213 -9.55 2.28 19.61
N TYR A 214 -9.35 3.51 20.08
CA TYR A 214 -9.80 3.98 21.39
C TYR A 214 -10.57 5.31 21.30
N GLY A 215 -11.46 5.56 22.25
CA GLY A 215 -12.34 6.73 22.26
C GLY A 215 -11.79 7.87 23.11
N THR A 216 -11.20 7.58 24.27
CA THR A 216 -10.84 8.63 25.23
C THR A 216 -9.52 9.32 24.91
N GLU A 217 -9.53 10.66 24.85
CA GLU A 217 -8.31 11.46 24.68
C GLU A 217 -7.37 11.26 25.89
N GLY A 218 -6.10 10.93 25.62
CA GLY A 218 -5.09 10.74 26.67
C GLY A 218 -5.11 9.37 27.37
N ALA A 219 -5.85 8.38 26.84
CA ALA A 219 -5.91 7.03 27.39
C ALA A 219 -4.52 6.43 27.67
N LYS A 220 -4.36 5.82 28.85
CA LYS A 220 -3.10 5.20 29.29
C LYS A 220 -2.75 3.97 28.44
N LEU A 221 -3.76 3.35 27.82
CA LEU A 221 -3.66 2.30 26.81
C LEU A 221 -2.65 2.62 25.69
N VAL A 222 -2.51 3.88 25.27
CA VAL A 222 -1.54 4.25 24.22
C VAL A 222 -0.10 3.87 24.61
N LYS A 223 0.26 4.01 25.89
CA LYS A 223 1.61 3.67 26.37
C LYS A 223 1.80 2.14 26.46
N ALA A 224 0.77 1.42 26.86
CA ALA A 224 0.82 -0.04 27.02
C ALA A 224 0.95 -0.77 25.68
N PHE A 225 0.23 -0.35 24.64
CA PHE A 225 0.21 -1.07 23.36
C PHE A 225 1.32 -0.61 22.39
N ARG A 226 1.89 0.60 22.56
CA ARG A 226 2.86 1.17 21.60
C ARG A 226 4.15 0.36 21.48
N ASN A 227 4.54 -0.36 22.54
CA ASN A 227 5.77 -1.15 22.55
C ASN A 227 5.57 -2.56 21.96
N ILE A 228 4.33 -2.98 21.69
CA ILE A 228 4.06 -4.30 21.14
C ILE A 228 4.37 -4.28 19.63
N PRO A 229 5.16 -5.22 19.11
CA PRO A 229 5.58 -5.20 17.71
C PRO A 229 4.38 -5.38 16.77
N GLY A 230 4.27 -4.50 15.78
CA GLY A 230 3.22 -4.56 14.75
C GLY A 230 1.89 -3.95 15.13
N VAL A 231 1.63 -3.74 16.42
CA VAL A 231 0.38 -3.15 16.88
C VAL A 231 0.39 -1.65 16.61
N GLU A 232 -0.67 -1.17 15.99
CA GLU A 232 -0.90 0.26 15.80
C GLU A 232 -2.08 0.74 16.65
N ILE A 233 -2.06 2.00 17.01
CA ILE A 233 -3.05 2.61 17.89
C ILE A 233 -3.58 3.87 17.23
N VAL A 234 -4.89 4.04 17.22
CA VAL A 234 -5.57 5.18 16.61
C VAL A 234 -6.75 5.61 17.48
N SER A 235 -6.98 6.93 17.58
CA SER A 235 -8.18 7.48 18.23
C SER A 235 -9.31 7.62 17.20
N VAL A 236 -10.56 7.44 17.63
CA VAL A 236 -11.75 7.55 16.76
C VAL A 236 -11.80 8.91 16.04
N ASP A 237 -11.45 10.00 16.72
CA ASP A 237 -11.47 11.35 16.13
C ASP A 237 -10.39 11.56 15.06
N ARG A 238 -9.33 10.75 15.10
CA ARG A 238 -8.15 10.88 14.22
C ARG A 238 -7.91 9.63 13.40
N LEU A 239 -8.99 8.99 12.93
CA LEU A 239 -8.91 7.84 12.04
C LEU A 239 -8.16 8.18 10.74
N ASN A 240 -7.21 7.30 10.41
CA ASN A 240 -6.32 7.48 9.26
C ASN A 240 -6.39 6.30 8.30
N LEU A 241 -6.67 6.59 7.03
CA LEU A 241 -6.72 5.58 5.97
C LEU A 241 -5.40 4.80 5.84
N LEU A 242 -4.25 5.45 6.07
CA LEU A 242 -2.94 4.78 5.95
C LEU A 242 -2.73 3.67 6.99
N GLN A 243 -3.47 3.72 8.10
CA GLN A 243 -3.38 2.75 9.20
C GLN A 243 -4.47 1.69 9.09
N LEU A 244 -5.68 2.07 8.64
CA LEU A 244 -6.78 1.14 8.35
C LEU A 244 -6.46 0.24 7.14
N ALA A 245 -5.96 0.83 6.06
CA ALA A 245 -5.60 0.13 4.83
C ALA A 245 -4.11 0.38 4.48
N PRO A 246 -3.17 -0.25 5.20
CA PRO A 246 -1.74 -0.08 4.94
C PRO A 246 -1.36 -0.73 3.60
N GLY A 247 -0.79 0.05 2.69
CA GLY A 247 -0.47 -0.39 1.33
C GLY A 247 -1.54 -0.09 0.29
N GLY A 248 -2.72 0.40 0.70
CA GLY A 248 -3.84 0.67 -0.20
C GLY A 248 -4.58 -0.59 -0.64
N SER A 249 -4.32 -1.72 0.02
CA SER A 249 -5.06 -2.97 -0.14
C SER A 249 -6.27 -2.99 0.79
N GLU A 250 -7.45 -2.85 0.21
CA GLU A 250 -8.63 -3.62 0.58
C GLU A 250 -8.74 -4.60 -0.59
N GLU A 251 -8.53 -5.90 -0.39
CA GLU A 251 -8.29 -6.79 -1.53
C GLU A 251 -9.43 -6.72 -2.55
N THR A 252 -9.11 -6.21 -3.73
CA THR A 252 -9.85 -6.45 -4.95
C THR A 252 -9.58 -7.91 -5.34
N CYS A 253 -10.55 -8.79 -5.18
CA CYS A 253 -10.68 -9.91 -6.12
C CYS A 253 -11.22 -9.29 -7.41
N THR A 254 -10.35 -8.70 -8.24
CA THR A 254 -10.67 -8.65 -9.67
C THR A 254 -10.66 -10.10 -10.12
N GLU A 255 -11.80 -10.60 -10.57
CA GLU A 255 -11.85 -11.80 -11.42
C GLU A 255 -10.89 -11.56 -12.58
N GLU A 256 -9.70 -12.15 -12.48
CA GLU A 256 -8.73 -12.39 -13.55
C GLU A 256 -7.49 -13.02 -12.88
N GLU A 257 -7.64 -14.24 -12.36
CA GLU A 257 -6.53 -15.20 -12.37
C GLU A 257 -6.99 -16.48 -13.08
N PRO A 258 -6.19 -17.00 -14.04
CA PRO A 258 -6.53 -18.21 -14.78
C PRO A 258 -6.42 -19.40 -13.84
N ILE A 259 -7.54 -20.09 -13.64
CA ILE A 259 -7.55 -21.41 -13.01
C ILE A 259 -7.05 -22.40 -14.05
N GLU A 260 -5.73 -22.55 -14.16
CA GLU A 260 -5.13 -23.79 -14.63
C GLU A 260 -4.34 -24.41 -13.46
N GLU A 261 -4.44 -25.72 -13.37
CA GLU A 261 -3.83 -26.61 -12.37
C GLU A 261 -4.58 -26.82 -11.06
N LEU A 262 -5.77 -27.42 -11.13
CA LEU A 262 -6.14 -28.53 -10.23
C LEU A 262 -7.07 -29.54 -10.96
N GLY A 263 -6.49 -30.65 -11.41
CA GLY A 263 -7.09 -31.98 -11.23
C GLY A 263 -8.03 -32.53 -12.30
N CYS A 264 -7.42 -33.19 -13.29
CA CYS A 264 -7.89 -34.36 -14.04
C CYS A 264 -9.07 -35.16 -13.42
N THR A 265 -10.15 -35.40 -14.19
CA THR A 265 -10.71 -36.73 -14.55
C THR A 265 -12.16 -36.62 -15.03
N SER A 266 -12.41 -36.87 -16.32
CA SER A 266 -13.41 -37.84 -16.81
C SER A 266 -13.63 -37.74 -18.34
N GLN A 267 -13.25 -38.83 -19.02
CA GLN A 267 -13.93 -39.45 -20.19
C GLN A 267 -13.96 -38.65 -21.51
N ALA A 268 -13.11 -39.01 -22.49
CA ALA A 268 -13.46 -39.82 -23.69
C ALA A 268 -14.32 -39.03 -24.71
N GLN A 269 -14.04 -38.83 -26.01
CA GLN A 269 -13.09 -39.29 -27.03
C GLN A 269 -13.10 -38.22 -28.18
N PRO A 270 -12.18 -38.25 -29.16
CA PRO A 270 -12.14 -37.32 -30.29
C PRO A 270 -12.85 -37.86 -31.54
N VAL A 271 -13.72 -37.07 -32.18
CA VAL A 271 -14.27 -37.32 -33.54
C VAL A 271 -14.53 -35.95 -34.18
N CYS A 272 -13.69 -35.47 -35.10
CA CYS A 272 -13.80 -35.57 -36.57
C CYS A 272 -15.15 -35.16 -37.18
N GLN A 273 -15.04 -34.21 -38.12
CA GLN A 273 -15.80 -34.08 -39.37
C GLN A 273 -17.24 -33.54 -39.38
N ASP A 274 -17.38 -32.53 -40.24
CA ASP A 274 -18.49 -32.30 -41.18
C ASP A 274 -19.87 -31.97 -40.58
N CYS A 275 -20.17 -30.67 -40.55
CA CYS A 275 -21.49 -30.15 -40.90
C CYS A 275 -21.29 -29.01 -41.91
N GLN A 276 -21.20 -29.45 -43.16
CA GLN A 276 -21.44 -28.68 -44.36
C GLN A 276 -22.82 -28.01 -44.37
N GLU A 277 -22.89 -26.95 -45.17
CA GLU A 277 -24.05 -26.53 -45.99
C GLU A 277 -25.15 -25.65 -45.36
N ASN A 278 -25.13 -24.38 -45.78
CA ASN A 278 -26.18 -23.60 -46.46
C ASN A 278 -25.98 -22.12 -46.06
N GLY A 279 -25.73 -21.13 -46.91
CA GLY A 279 -25.90 -20.97 -48.35
C GLY A 279 -26.36 -19.51 -48.59
N ALA A 280 -25.61 -18.76 -49.41
CA ALA A 280 -25.99 -17.55 -50.14
C ALA A 280 -26.48 -16.28 -49.39
N PHE A 281 -25.75 -15.17 -49.52
CA PHE A 281 -26.08 -14.05 -50.43
C PHE A 281 -24.99 -12.96 -50.38
N GLY A 282 -24.50 -12.55 -51.55
CA GLY A 282 -23.49 -11.51 -51.73
C GLY A 282 -24.05 -10.15 -52.15
N SER A 283 -23.23 -9.11 -51.98
CA SER A 283 -23.17 -7.80 -52.69
C SER A 283 -22.30 -6.87 -51.83
N GLY A 284 -21.36 -6.06 -52.30
CA GLY A 284 -20.92 -5.66 -53.64
C GLY A 284 -19.72 -4.71 -53.47
N GLU A 285 -18.89 -4.65 -54.51
CA GLU A 285 -17.61 -3.97 -54.59
C GLU A 285 -17.72 -2.44 -54.53
N ALA A 286 -16.75 -1.79 -53.87
CA ALA A 286 -16.54 -0.34 -53.92
C ALA A 286 -15.45 -0.02 -54.95
N GLY A 287 -15.84 0.70 -56.00
CA GLY A 287 -14.97 1.09 -57.11
C GLY A 287 -13.85 2.07 -56.72
N GLN A 288 -12.69 1.84 -57.31
CA GLN A 288 -11.52 2.71 -57.29
C GLN A 288 -11.69 3.85 -58.31
N GLY A 289 -11.40 5.08 -57.86
CA GLY A 289 -11.39 6.28 -58.69
C GLY A 289 -10.20 6.32 -59.64
N GLN A 290 -10.46 6.83 -60.83
CA GLN A 290 -9.50 7.03 -61.92
C GLN A 290 -8.47 8.10 -61.59
N GLY A 291 -7.23 7.77 -61.94
CA GLY A 291 -6.10 8.64 -62.28
C GLY A 291 -5.27 7.90 -63.30
#